data_AF-A0A952B177-F1
#
_entry.id   AF-A0A952B177-F1
#
_cell.length_a   1.000
_cell.length_b   1.000
_cell.length_c   1.000
_cell.angle_alpha   90.00
_cell.angle_beta   90.00
_cell.angle_gamma   90.00
#
_symmetry.space_group_name_H-M   'P 1'
#
loop_
_entity.id
_entity.type
_entity.pdbx_description
1 polymer ?
#
loop_
_entity_poly.entity_id
_entity_poly.type
_entity_poly.pdbx_seq_one_letter_code
_entity_poly.pdbx_strand_id
1 'polypeptide(L)'
;MARYYGKNKEQIRRLIYIVSAILVVVVIVLVYTSGEEQVQPANESEPIAKLEKKSESKSVHEPTPEPEPAIEIPEVIASIGEPNSQAELLIAEAVAALKATPSRIIEARDRLNETFSLNMNAEQREFVREQLATLSKLWLFNRQIYPKDNLCGSYKVAPGDLLSNIGRRYNVPYEILMEINGIARPEALQAGQTIKVINGPFHARIYRSTFTMDLYLKDTYVRSFSVGLGKSGFETPTGLWRVEQGGKLISPTWTDPDTGKTYEAEDVDYPLGSRWIGLEGVKGDAVGRTGFAIHGTKEPHEIGVAGSRGCIRLHNGNAVLMYNLLVSNGSLVEIVN
;
A
#
# COMPACT_ATOMS: atom_id res chain seq x y z
N MET A 1 37.75 -36.81 -5.47
CA MET A 1 36.37 -36.62 -5.97
C MET A 1 35.93 -35.14 -5.89
N ALA A 2 36.74 -34.19 -6.37
CA ALA A 2 36.49 -32.76 -6.21
C ALA A 2 36.91 -31.93 -7.45
N ARG A 3 36.64 -32.45 -8.65
CA ARG A 3 36.92 -31.74 -9.92
C ARG A 3 35.79 -31.79 -10.96
N TYR A 4 34.56 -32.16 -10.57
CA TYR A 4 33.44 -32.31 -11.52
C TYR A 4 32.25 -31.36 -11.32
N TYR A 5 32.27 -30.47 -10.32
CA TYR A 5 31.13 -29.57 -9.99
C TYR A 5 31.36 -28.08 -10.30
N GLY A 6 32.38 -27.73 -11.09
CA GLY A 6 32.71 -26.34 -11.42
C GLY A 6 32.22 -25.84 -12.78
N LYS A 7 31.85 -26.73 -13.73
CA LYS A 7 31.50 -26.35 -15.11
C LYS A 7 30.03 -26.01 -15.36
N ASN A 8 29.09 -26.48 -14.52
CA ASN A 8 27.65 -26.27 -14.76
C ASN A 8 27.14 -24.89 -14.33
N LYS A 9 27.80 -24.18 -13.40
CA LYS A 9 27.29 -22.91 -12.87
C LYS A 9 27.48 -21.73 -13.83
N GLU A 10 28.53 -21.75 -14.66
CA GLU A 10 28.70 -20.74 -15.72
C GLU A 10 27.82 -20.98 -16.94
N GLN A 11 27.58 -22.24 -17.31
CA GLN A 11 26.68 -22.58 -18.42
C GLN A 11 25.23 -22.20 -18.12
N ILE A 12 24.77 -22.42 -16.87
CA ILE A 12 23.43 -22.01 -16.42
C ILE A 12 23.30 -20.47 -16.37
N ARG A 13 24.34 -19.76 -15.93
CA ARG A 13 24.36 -18.28 -15.96
C ARG A 13 24.30 -17.75 -17.39
N ARG A 14 25.10 -18.31 -18.31
CA ARG A 14 25.06 -17.94 -19.74
C ARG A 14 23.70 -18.23 -20.36
N LEU A 15 23.06 -19.35 -20.02
CA LEU A 15 21.72 -19.69 -20.51
C LEU A 15 20.65 -18.71 -19.99
N ILE A 16 20.71 -18.31 -18.71
CA ILE A 16 19.82 -17.30 -18.13
C ILE A 16 20.02 -15.94 -18.81
N TYR A 17 21.26 -15.51 -19.05
CA TYR A 17 21.53 -14.25 -19.75
C TYR A 17 21.06 -14.28 -21.22
N ILE A 18 21.20 -15.41 -21.92
CA ILE A 18 20.72 -15.57 -23.30
C ILE A 18 19.20 -15.55 -23.36
N VAL A 19 18.51 -16.24 -22.44
CA VAL A 19 17.03 -16.25 -22.39
C VAL A 19 16.49 -14.87 -22.02
N SER A 20 17.10 -14.18 -21.04
CA SER A 20 16.71 -12.81 -20.67
C SER A 20 16.98 -11.80 -21.79
N ALA A 21 18.08 -11.95 -22.54
CA ALA A 21 18.37 -11.09 -23.69
C ALA A 21 17.39 -11.34 -24.85
N ILE A 22 17.01 -12.58 -25.12
CA ILE A 22 16.00 -12.91 -26.14
C ILE A 22 14.64 -12.35 -25.75
N LEU A 23 14.26 -12.40 -24.46
CA LEU A 23 12.97 -11.88 -23.98
C LEU A 23 12.91 -10.35 -24.07
N VAL A 24 14.02 -9.66 -23.78
CA VAL A 24 14.13 -8.20 -23.97
C VAL A 24 14.09 -7.84 -25.46
N VAL A 25 14.76 -8.61 -26.33
CA VAL A 25 14.70 -8.40 -27.79
C VAL A 25 13.30 -8.66 -28.34
N VAL A 26 12.57 -9.68 -27.88
CA VAL A 26 11.19 -9.95 -28.30
C VAL A 26 10.23 -8.85 -27.85
N VAL A 27 10.39 -8.33 -26.62
CA VAL A 27 9.57 -7.20 -26.12
C VAL A 27 9.89 -5.91 -26.89
N ILE A 28 11.17 -5.65 -27.18
CA ILE A 28 11.58 -4.50 -28.01
C ILE A 28 11.05 -4.65 -29.44
N VAL A 29 11.15 -5.84 -30.06
CA VAL A 29 10.62 -6.10 -31.40
C VAL A 29 9.10 -5.93 -31.43
N LEU A 30 8.36 -6.43 -30.43
CA LEU A 30 6.89 -6.23 -30.35
C LEU A 30 6.49 -4.76 -30.17
N VAL A 31 7.26 -3.99 -29.40
CA VAL A 31 7.04 -2.54 -29.23
C VAL A 31 7.39 -1.79 -30.52
N TYR A 32 8.43 -2.20 -31.25
CA TYR A 32 8.86 -1.56 -32.49
C TYR A 32 8.05 -2.00 -33.73
N THR A 33 7.45 -3.20 -33.76
CA THR A 33 6.59 -3.64 -34.89
C THR A 33 5.17 -3.07 -34.82
N SER A 34 4.84 -2.36 -33.75
CA SER A 34 3.51 -1.77 -33.52
C SER A 34 3.45 -0.27 -33.85
N GLY A 35 4.55 0.33 -34.29
CA GLY A 35 4.66 1.75 -34.63
C GLY A 35 5.20 1.96 -36.04
N GLU A 36 4.38 2.61 -36.85
CA GLU A 36 4.70 3.34 -38.08
C GLU A 36 4.77 2.58 -39.42
N GLU A 37 3.76 2.96 -40.21
CA GLU A 37 3.55 2.85 -41.65
C GLU A 37 4.62 3.68 -42.41
N GLN A 38 5.31 3.01 -43.35
CA GLN A 38 5.83 3.50 -44.65
C GLN A 38 6.78 4.74 -44.68
N VAL A 39 8.06 4.51 -45.01
CA VAL A 39 8.72 4.76 -46.33
C VAL A 39 10.26 4.76 -46.18
N GLN A 40 10.94 3.98 -47.02
CA GLN A 40 12.40 3.77 -47.19
C GLN A 40 12.95 4.60 -48.40
N PRO A 41 14.26 4.57 -48.76
CA PRO A 41 15.50 4.87 -47.99
C PRO A 41 16.49 5.72 -48.84
N ALA A 42 17.70 6.02 -48.34
CA ALA A 42 18.95 5.86 -49.10
C ALA A 42 20.22 6.32 -48.34
N ASN A 43 21.26 5.48 -48.48
CA ASN A 43 22.71 5.75 -48.50
C ASN A 43 23.41 6.12 -47.19
N GLU A 44 24.67 5.74 -46.92
CA GLU A 44 25.63 4.74 -47.40
C GLU A 44 26.86 4.88 -46.47
N SER A 45 27.65 3.81 -46.32
CA SER A 45 29.07 3.79 -45.94
C SER A 45 29.51 4.09 -44.47
N GLU A 46 29.90 2.99 -43.83
CA GLU A 46 31.01 2.78 -42.87
C GLU A 46 32.40 3.28 -43.39
N PRO A 47 33.57 3.14 -42.68
CA PRO A 47 33.87 3.19 -41.23
C PRO A 47 35.27 3.83 -40.84
N ILE A 48 35.60 3.82 -39.53
CA ILE A 48 36.93 3.83 -38.83
C ILE A 48 37.86 5.07 -38.91
N ALA A 49 38.16 5.70 -37.76
CA ALA A 49 39.48 5.60 -37.07
C ALA A 49 39.71 6.64 -35.95
N LYS A 50 40.26 6.12 -34.84
CA LYS A 50 40.96 6.71 -33.69
C LYS A 50 41.62 8.10 -33.91
N LEU A 51 41.54 8.96 -32.89
CA LEU A 51 42.70 9.37 -32.06
C LEU A 51 42.31 10.40 -30.97
N GLU A 52 42.84 10.13 -29.78
CA GLU A 52 43.38 11.07 -28.78
C GLU A 52 42.51 11.92 -27.84
N LYS A 53 43.03 11.94 -26.61
CA LYS A 53 42.54 12.55 -25.37
C LYS A 53 42.43 14.07 -25.47
N LYS A 54 41.34 14.61 -24.92
CA LYS A 54 41.37 15.92 -24.27
C LYS A 54 40.55 15.89 -22.98
N SER A 55 41.21 16.33 -21.92
CA SER A 55 40.65 16.60 -20.60
C SER A 55 39.66 17.75 -20.70
N GLU A 56 38.40 17.50 -20.33
CA GLU A 56 37.43 18.55 -20.05
C GLU A 56 36.66 18.24 -18.76
N SER A 57 36.71 19.23 -17.86
CA SER A 57 36.03 19.32 -16.58
C SER A 57 34.51 19.24 -16.79
N LYS A 58 33.88 18.14 -16.36
CA LYS A 58 32.41 18.07 -16.28
C LYS A 58 31.94 18.82 -15.03
N SER A 59 31.39 20.00 -15.28
CA SER A 59 30.45 20.69 -14.40
C SER A 59 29.34 19.72 -13.99
N VAL A 60 29.12 19.58 -12.68
CA VAL A 60 27.98 18.83 -12.13
C VAL A 60 26.74 19.66 -12.44
N HIS A 61 25.95 19.19 -13.41
CA HIS A 61 24.62 19.74 -13.65
C HIS A 61 23.73 19.26 -12.50
N GLU A 62 23.34 20.19 -11.64
CA GLU A 62 22.30 20.00 -10.63
C GLU A 62 21.01 19.61 -11.39
N PRO A 63 20.36 18.47 -11.07
CA PRO A 63 19.16 18.08 -11.78
C PRO A 63 18.06 19.10 -11.46
N THR A 64 17.58 19.77 -12.50
CA THR A 64 16.38 20.61 -12.47
C THR A 64 15.24 19.79 -11.85
N PRO A 65 14.52 20.31 -10.84
CA PRO A 65 13.39 19.58 -10.27
C PRO A 65 12.35 19.36 -11.37
N GLU A 66 12.01 18.09 -11.57
CA GLU A 66 10.87 17.67 -12.39
C GLU A 66 9.60 18.32 -11.81
N PRO A 67 8.77 18.99 -12.63
CA PRO A 67 7.56 19.63 -12.12
C PRO A 67 6.63 18.60 -11.49
N GLU A 68 6.12 18.91 -10.29
CA GLU A 68 5.13 18.07 -9.61
C GLU A 68 3.95 17.77 -10.55
N PRO A 69 3.49 16.52 -10.64
CA PRO A 69 2.33 16.18 -11.45
C PRO A 69 1.11 16.95 -10.91
N ALA A 70 0.47 17.73 -11.78
CA ALA A 70 -0.76 18.42 -11.46
C ALA A 70 -1.83 17.39 -11.06
N ILE A 71 -2.47 17.60 -9.92
CA ILE A 71 -3.60 16.78 -9.50
C ILE A 71 -4.78 17.15 -10.41
N GLU A 72 -5.15 16.24 -11.32
CA GLU A 72 -6.41 16.35 -12.04
C GLU A 72 -7.55 16.13 -11.05
N ILE A 73 -8.20 17.23 -10.64
CA ILE A 73 -9.43 17.18 -9.85
C ILE A 73 -10.57 16.94 -10.85
N PRO A 74 -11.32 15.81 -10.76
CA PRO A 74 -12.48 15.59 -11.62
C PRO A 74 -13.48 16.74 -11.47
N GLU A 75 -13.85 17.36 -12.58
CA GLU A 75 -14.75 18.50 -12.60
C GLU A 75 -16.20 18.03 -12.76
N VAL A 76 -16.88 17.60 -11.68
CA VAL A 76 -18.35 17.53 -11.65
C VAL A 76 -18.90 17.69 -10.22
N ILE A 77 -19.66 18.75 -9.96
CA ILE A 77 -20.79 18.69 -9.02
C ILE A 77 -21.98 19.31 -9.74
N ALA A 78 -22.76 18.48 -10.43
CA ALA A 78 -24.09 18.84 -10.90
C ALA A 78 -25.12 18.09 -10.03
N SER A 79 -25.63 18.78 -9.00
CA SER A 79 -27.02 18.75 -8.50
C SER A 79 -27.72 17.37 -8.40
N ILE A 80 -27.71 16.70 -7.24
CA ILE A 80 -28.63 15.55 -7.01
C ILE A 80 -28.98 15.32 -5.50
N GLY A 81 -30.24 15.59 -5.12
CA GLY A 81 -30.94 15.07 -3.93
C GLY A 81 -30.65 15.79 -2.60
N GLU A 82 -31.67 16.02 -1.74
CA GLU A 82 -31.62 16.96 -0.59
C GLU A 82 -30.27 16.92 0.15
N PRO A 83 -29.39 17.90 -0.14
CA PRO A 83 -28.05 17.85 0.38
C PRO A 83 -28.07 18.17 1.86
N ASN A 84 -27.25 17.46 2.62
CA ASN A 84 -26.76 18.10 3.83
C ASN A 84 -25.91 19.30 3.36
N SER A 85 -26.49 20.50 3.40
CA SER A 85 -25.85 21.74 2.97
C SER A 85 -24.50 21.98 3.65
N GLN A 86 -24.30 21.42 4.84
CA GLN A 86 -23.02 21.45 5.54
C GLN A 86 -21.98 20.54 4.88
N ALA A 87 -22.36 19.34 4.41
CA ALA A 87 -21.44 18.44 3.73
C ALA A 87 -20.99 19.04 2.38
N GLU A 88 -21.92 19.65 1.64
CA GLU A 88 -21.59 20.37 0.40
C GLU A 88 -20.63 21.54 0.65
N LEU A 89 -20.86 22.31 1.71
CA LEU A 89 -19.96 23.41 2.08
C LEU A 89 -18.55 22.91 2.38
N LEU A 90 -18.42 21.85 3.19
CA LEU A 90 -17.12 21.25 3.51
C LEU A 90 -16.40 20.71 2.26
N ILE A 91 -17.14 20.08 1.34
CA ILE A 91 -16.59 19.62 0.05
C ILE A 91 -16.11 20.81 -0.77
N ALA A 92 -16.89 21.88 -0.88
CA ALA A 92 -16.53 23.08 -1.62
C ALA A 92 -15.29 23.78 -1.01
N GLU A 93 -15.21 23.86 0.32
CA GLU A 93 -14.03 24.37 1.04
C GLU A 93 -12.79 23.53 0.75
N ALA A 94 -12.91 22.20 0.76
CA ALA A 94 -11.81 21.31 0.43
C ALA A 94 -11.32 21.51 -1.02
N VAL A 95 -12.24 21.61 -1.98
CA VAL A 95 -11.88 21.89 -3.38
C VAL A 95 -11.19 23.24 -3.52
N ALA A 96 -11.68 24.28 -2.84
CA ALA A 96 -11.03 25.59 -2.83
C ALA A 96 -9.63 25.55 -2.19
N ALA A 97 -9.43 24.73 -1.14
CA ALA A 97 -8.14 24.50 -0.52
C ALA A 97 -7.14 23.81 -1.47
N LEU A 98 -7.60 22.84 -2.28
CA LEU A 98 -6.77 22.17 -3.28
C LEU A 98 -6.39 23.08 -4.45
N LYS A 99 -7.31 23.96 -4.89
CA LYS A 99 -7.10 24.93 -5.97
C LYS A 99 -6.23 26.14 -5.58
N ALA A 100 -5.95 26.34 -4.29
CA ALA A 100 -5.09 27.43 -3.83
C ALA A 100 -3.63 27.21 -4.26
N THR A 101 -2.83 28.28 -4.29
CA THR A 101 -1.40 28.23 -4.63
C THR A 101 -0.56 28.81 -3.47
N PRO A 102 0.21 28.00 -2.73
CA PRO A 102 0.31 26.54 -2.83
C PRO A 102 -0.96 25.82 -2.34
N SER A 103 -1.18 24.58 -2.82
CA SER A 103 -2.32 23.77 -2.41
C SER A 103 -2.30 23.48 -0.91
N ARG A 104 -3.44 23.65 -0.25
CA ARG A 104 -3.60 23.45 1.19
C ARG A 104 -4.08 22.03 1.48
N ILE A 105 -3.22 21.04 1.24
CA ILE A 105 -3.52 19.60 1.29
C ILE A 105 -4.13 19.15 2.62
N ILE A 106 -3.56 19.60 3.75
CA ILE A 106 -4.02 19.20 5.10
C ILE A 106 -5.40 19.77 5.40
N GLU A 107 -5.66 21.01 5.00
CA GLU A 107 -6.99 21.62 5.17
C GLU A 107 -8.04 20.89 4.34
N ALA A 108 -7.74 20.55 3.09
CA ALA A 108 -8.64 19.76 2.25
C ALA A 108 -8.94 18.38 2.84
N ARG A 109 -7.92 17.68 3.35
CA ARG A 109 -8.07 16.39 4.04
C ARG A 109 -9.01 16.53 5.24
N ASP A 110 -8.75 17.50 6.11
CA ASP A 110 -9.49 17.65 7.36
C ASP A 110 -10.96 18.00 7.07
N ARG A 111 -11.22 18.91 6.13
CA ARG A 111 -12.57 19.27 5.67
C ARG A 111 -13.35 18.10 5.09
N LEU A 112 -12.71 17.29 4.24
CA LEU A 112 -13.33 16.08 3.69
C LEU A 112 -13.59 15.05 4.80
N ASN A 113 -12.68 14.89 5.75
CA ASN A 113 -12.85 13.91 6.83
C ASN A 113 -13.99 14.30 7.80
N GLU A 114 -14.20 15.59 8.04
CA GLU A 114 -15.32 16.10 8.86
C GLU A 114 -16.69 15.65 8.31
N THR A 115 -16.80 15.43 6.99
CA THR A 115 -18.07 15.00 6.36
C THR A 115 -18.55 13.62 6.82
N PHE A 116 -17.67 12.73 7.33
CA PHE A 116 -18.07 11.39 7.79
C PHE A 116 -19.00 11.40 9.00
N SER A 117 -19.07 12.52 9.72
CA SER A 117 -20.03 12.72 10.83
C SER A 117 -21.40 13.19 10.34
N LEU A 118 -21.55 13.47 9.04
CA LEU A 118 -22.74 14.00 8.42
C LEU A 118 -23.47 12.92 7.62
N ASN A 119 -24.79 13.06 7.52
CA ASN A 119 -25.57 12.29 6.57
C ASN A 119 -25.21 12.75 5.15
N MET A 120 -24.72 11.82 4.33
CA MET A 120 -24.41 11.99 2.91
C MET A 120 -25.09 10.89 2.11
N ASN A 121 -25.46 11.20 0.86
CA ASN A 121 -25.90 10.17 -0.07
C ASN A 121 -24.71 9.28 -0.50
N ALA A 122 -24.99 8.16 -1.17
CA ALA A 122 -23.96 7.19 -1.53
C ALA A 122 -22.89 7.76 -2.48
N GLU A 123 -23.29 8.60 -3.43
CA GLU A 123 -22.40 9.20 -4.42
C GLU A 123 -21.45 10.23 -3.78
N GLN A 124 -21.98 11.12 -2.94
CA GLN A 124 -21.19 12.07 -2.15
C GLN A 124 -20.17 11.35 -1.27
N ARG A 125 -20.61 10.27 -0.59
CA ARG A 125 -19.73 9.48 0.27
C ARG A 125 -18.60 8.83 -0.53
N GLU A 126 -18.91 8.29 -1.71
CA GLU A 126 -17.89 7.67 -2.56
C GLU A 126 -16.91 8.71 -3.10
N PHE A 127 -17.40 9.86 -3.59
CA PHE A 127 -16.56 10.97 -4.01
C PHE A 127 -15.59 11.40 -2.89
N VAL A 128 -16.08 11.64 -1.67
CA VAL A 128 -15.23 12.02 -0.53
C VAL A 128 -14.18 10.94 -0.24
N ARG A 129 -14.55 9.65 -0.28
CA ARG A 129 -13.62 8.54 -0.08
C ARG A 129 -12.52 8.52 -1.13
N GLU A 130 -12.84 8.71 -2.41
CA GLU A 130 -11.87 8.75 -3.49
C GLU A 130 -10.91 9.94 -3.36
N GLN A 131 -11.42 11.11 -2.99
CA GLN A 131 -10.60 12.30 -2.76
C GLN A 131 -9.65 12.10 -1.57
N LEU A 132 -10.13 11.59 -0.44
CA LEU A 132 -9.27 11.29 0.71
C LEU A 132 -8.24 10.21 0.40
N ALA A 133 -8.61 9.17 -0.36
CA ALA A 133 -7.68 8.14 -0.81
C ALA A 133 -6.57 8.72 -1.70
N THR A 134 -6.91 9.67 -2.58
CA THR A 134 -5.94 10.40 -3.39
C THR A 134 -5.02 11.26 -2.52
N LEU A 135 -5.59 12.04 -1.59
CA LEU A 135 -4.81 12.87 -0.68
C LEU A 135 -3.87 12.04 0.21
N SER A 136 -4.26 10.84 0.63
CA SER A 136 -3.41 9.96 1.44
C SER A 136 -2.09 9.61 0.75
N LYS A 137 -2.07 9.51 -0.58
CA LYS A 137 -0.83 9.28 -1.34
C LYS A 137 0.15 10.46 -1.21
N LEU A 138 -0.36 11.67 -1.00
CA LEU A 138 0.43 12.90 -0.88
C LEU A 138 0.89 13.14 0.56
N TRP A 139 -0.03 13.14 1.52
CA TRP A 139 0.29 13.53 2.90
C TRP A 139 0.76 12.36 3.76
N LEU A 140 0.42 11.11 3.44
CA LEU A 140 0.75 9.95 4.27
C LEU A 140 1.83 9.07 3.64
N PHE A 141 1.59 8.56 2.42
CA PHE A 141 2.45 7.58 1.75
C PHE A 141 3.57 8.20 0.89
N ASN A 142 4.01 9.40 1.26
CA ASN A 142 5.13 10.13 0.66
C ASN A 142 5.99 10.72 1.78
N ARG A 143 7.24 11.07 1.49
CA ARG A 143 8.20 11.66 2.44
C ARG A 143 7.88 13.12 2.81
N GLN A 144 7.05 13.80 2.03
CA GLN A 144 6.70 15.21 2.25
C GLN A 144 6.03 15.43 3.62
N ILE A 145 6.41 16.51 4.29
CA ILE A 145 5.81 16.98 5.54
C ILE A 145 5.05 18.26 5.25
N TYR A 146 3.81 18.33 5.73
CA TYR A 146 2.98 19.51 5.57
C TYR A 146 2.89 20.28 6.90
N PRO A 147 2.93 21.62 6.87
CA PRO A 147 2.71 22.42 8.06
C PRO A 147 1.34 22.13 8.68
N LYS A 148 1.26 22.15 10.02
CA LYS A 148 0.04 21.91 10.80
C LYS A 148 -0.53 20.49 10.69
N ASP A 149 0.17 19.55 10.05
CA ASP A 149 -0.23 18.14 10.12
C ASP A 149 0.05 17.57 11.52
N ASN A 150 -0.99 17.12 12.20
CA ASN A 150 -0.88 16.49 13.53
C ASN A 150 -0.70 14.96 13.44
N LEU A 151 -0.83 14.39 12.24
CA LEU A 151 -0.71 12.95 11.99
C LEU A 151 0.67 12.57 11.47
N CYS A 152 1.38 13.46 10.79
CA CYS A 152 2.75 13.24 10.39
C CYS A 152 3.66 14.34 10.94
N GLY A 153 4.92 13.99 11.18
CA GLY A 153 5.94 14.94 11.62
C GLY A 153 7.33 14.54 11.16
N SER A 154 8.32 15.34 11.56
CA SER A 154 9.72 15.01 11.37
C SER A 154 10.35 14.52 12.68
N TYR A 155 11.29 13.61 12.56
CA TYR A 155 12.07 13.09 13.67
C TYR A 155 13.55 13.10 13.31
N LYS A 156 14.38 13.71 14.15
CA LYS A 156 15.84 13.68 14.01
C LYS A 156 16.37 12.46 14.76
N VAL A 157 16.93 11.52 14.01
CA VAL A 157 17.44 10.25 14.53
C VAL A 157 18.58 10.52 15.51
N ALA A 158 18.47 10.01 16.73
CA ALA A 158 19.52 10.10 17.74
C ALA A 158 20.54 8.95 17.60
N PRO A 159 21.79 9.11 18.06
CA PRO A 159 22.72 8.00 18.16
C PRO A 159 22.14 6.83 18.96
N GLY A 160 22.16 5.63 18.37
CA GLY A 160 21.63 4.40 18.99
C GLY A 160 20.15 4.15 18.77
N ASP A 161 19.42 5.03 18.08
CA ASP A 161 18.03 4.76 17.71
C ASP A 161 17.90 3.53 16.79
N LEU A 162 16.85 2.74 17.03
CA LEU A 162 16.41 1.67 16.15
C LEU A 162 15.04 2.05 15.56
N LEU A 163 14.82 1.75 14.27
CA LEU A 163 13.52 1.99 13.63
C LEU A 163 12.36 1.33 14.39
N SER A 164 12.58 0.14 14.96
CA SER A 164 11.60 -0.55 15.81
C SER A 164 11.23 0.22 17.07
N ASN A 165 12.17 0.92 17.69
CA ASN A 165 11.93 1.76 18.87
C ASN A 165 11.22 3.05 18.49
N ILE A 166 11.59 3.66 17.35
CA ILE A 166 10.90 4.84 16.81
C ILE A 166 9.45 4.47 16.47
N GLY A 167 9.23 3.38 15.73
CA GLY A 167 7.89 2.88 15.39
C GLY A 167 7.03 2.66 16.63
N ARG A 168 7.57 2.00 17.67
CA ARG A 168 6.87 1.81 18.95
C ARG A 168 6.50 3.14 19.61
N ARG A 169 7.39 4.14 19.62
CA ARG A 169 7.13 5.48 20.18
C ARG A 169 5.97 6.17 19.47
N TYR A 170 5.86 5.98 18.16
CA TYR A 170 4.82 6.58 17.32
C TYR A 170 3.63 5.65 17.06
N ASN A 171 3.58 4.50 17.74
CA ASN A 171 2.53 3.50 17.64
C ASN A 171 2.22 3.02 16.21
N VAL A 172 3.29 2.77 15.44
CA VAL A 172 3.23 2.19 14.09
C VAL A 172 4.28 1.09 13.93
N PRO A 173 4.05 0.07 13.08
CA PRO A 173 5.12 -0.83 12.67
C PRO A 173 6.27 -0.06 12.02
N TYR A 174 7.51 -0.56 12.13
CA TYR A 174 8.63 0.18 11.57
C TYR A 174 8.71 0.06 10.04
N GLU A 175 8.03 -0.91 9.46
CA GLU A 175 7.96 -1.17 8.03
C GLU A 175 7.36 0.03 7.27
N ILE A 176 6.30 0.65 7.80
CA ILE A 176 5.76 1.86 7.18
C ILE A 176 6.72 3.05 7.29
N LEU A 177 7.49 3.15 8.38
CA LEU A 177 8.53 4.18 8.49
C LEU A 177 9.66 3.97 7.48
N MET A 178 10.01 2.71 7.19
CA MET A 178 10.97 2.38 6.15
C MET A 178 10.46 2.80 4.77
N GLU A 179 9.22 2.42 4.45
CA GLU A 179 8.58 2.67 3.17
C GLU A 179 8.52 4.17 2.82
N ILE A 180 7.92 4.99 3.69
CA ILE A 180 7.73 6.43 3.43
C ILE A 180 9.04 7.23 3.42
N ASN A 181 10.13 6.69 3.96
CA ASN A 181 11.44 7.33 4.00
C ASN A 181 12.44 6.74 3.01
N GLY A 182 12.07 5.73 2.23
CA GLY A 182 12.98 5.05 1.29
C GLY A 182 14.13 4.32 1.98
N ILE A 183 13.92 3.80 3.19
CA ILE A 183 14.95 3.06 3.94
C ILE A 183 14.83 1.58 3.58
N ALA A 184 15.79 1.05 2.83
CA ALA A 184 15.72 -0.32 2.28
C ALA A 184 15.80 -1.43 3.35
N ARG A 185 16.52 -1.19 4.45
CA ARG A 185 16.66 -2.13 5.57
C ARG A 185 16.79 -1.38 6.91
N PRO A 186 16.35 -1.95 8.04
CA PRO A 186 16.33 -1.24 9.32
C PRO A 186 17.70 -0.67 9.75
N GLU A 187 18.78 -1.37 9.43
CA GLU A 187 20.15 -0.99 9.82
C GLU A 187 20.73 0.13 8.94
N ALA A 188 20.03 0.55 7.89
CA ALA A 188 20.42 1.70 7.08
C ALA A 188 20.04 3.04 7.73
N LEU A 189 19.32 3.03 8.85
CA LEU A 189 19.01 4.23 9.61
C LEU A 189 20.29 4.90 10.15
N GLN A 190 20.48 6.18 9.86
CA GLN A 190 21.68 6.92 10.27
C GLN A 190 21.38 7.96 11.35
N ALA A 191 22.25 8.02 12.36
CA ALA A 191 22.18 9.08 13.37
C ALA A 191 22.34 10.47 12.72
N GLY A 192 21.53 11.43 13.17
CA GLY A 192 21.48 12.79 12.62
C GLY A 192 20.57 12.94 11.40
N GLN A 193 20.16 11.85 10.74
CA GLN A 193 19.18 11.88 9.65
C GLN A 193 17.83 12.39 10.16
N THR A 194 17.16 13.23 9.36
CA THR A 194 15.75 13.57 9.59
C THR A 194 14.87 12.65 8.76
N ILE A 195 13.95 11.97 9.42
CA ILE A 195 12.95 11.09 8.80
C ILE A 195 11.54 11.62 9.06
N LYS A 196 10.61 11.30 8.16
CA LYS A 196 9.17 11.42 8.40
C LYS A 196 8.71 10.33 9.37
N VAL A 197 7.83 10.69 10.28
CA VAL A 197 7.16 9.78 11.21
C VAL A 197 5.65 9.97 11.13
N ILE A 198 4.92 8.88 11.38
CA ILE A 198 3.46 8.83 11.39
C ILE A 198 3.01 8.60 12.83
N ASN A 199 2.14 9.45 13.35
CA ASN A 199 1.56 9.36 14.69
C ASN A 199 0.33 8.44 14.65
N GLY A 200 0.57 7.15 14.88
CA GLY A 200 -0.42 6.08 14.88
C GLY A 200 -1.36 6.04 16.10
N PRO A 201 -2.18 4.97 16.22
CA PRO A 201 -2.17 3.77 15.38
C PRO A 201 -3.10 3.86 14.17
N PHE A 202 -2.98 2.88 13.27
CA PHE A 202 -3.97 2.62 12.24
C PHE A 202 -5.09 1.71 12.78
N HIS A 203 -6.31 1.91 12.28
CA HIS A 203 -7.49 1.10 12.57
C HIS A 203 -8.19 0.69 11.28
N ALA A 204 -9.03 -0.33 11.33
CA ALA A 204 -9.84 -0.73 10.20
C ALA A 204 -11.32 -0.89 10.59
N ARG A 205 -12.21 -0.65 9.63
CA ARG A 205 -13.62 -0.95 9.75
C ARG A 205 -14.09 -1.76 8.54
N ILE A 206 -14.71 -2.89 8.80
CA ILE A 206 -15.15 -3.85 7.78
C ILE A 206 -16.67 -3.84 7.73
N TYR A 207 -17.21 -3.75 6.52
CA TYR A 207 -18.63 -3.77 6.24
C TYR A 207 -18.98 -5.07 5.52
N ARG A 208 -19.80 -5.91 6.16
CA ARG A 208 -20.18 -7.21 5.61
C ARG A 208 -21.07 -7.07 4.37
N SER A 209 -21.96 -6.09 4.36
CA SER A 209 -22.92 -5.82 3.29
C SER A 209 -22.26 -5.43 1.98
N THR A 210 -21.16 -4.69 2.03
CA THR A 210 -20.45 -4.19 0.85
C THR A 210 -19.14 -4.91 0.56
N PHE A 211 -18.72 -5.84 1.42
CA PHE A 211 -17.43 -6.54 1.30
C PHE A 211 -16.25 -5.55 1.22
N THR A 212 -16.29 -4.50 2.04
CA THR A 212 -15.24 -3.46 2.07
C THR A 212 -14.59 -3.37 3.44
N MET A 213 -13.33 -2.93 3.43
CA MET A 213 -12.56 -2.58 4.62
C MET A 213 -11.98 -1.18 4.45
N ASP A 214 -12.48 -0.25 5.25
CA ASP A 214 -11.96 1.10 5.35
C ASP A 214 -10.79 1.12 6.35
N LEU A 215 -9.70 1.76 5.96
CA LEU A 215 -8.52 1.99 6.78
C LEU A 215 -8.51 3.43 7.28
N TYR A 216 -8.18 3.60 8.55
CA TYR A 216 -8.06 4.90 9.21
C TYR A 216 -6.70 5.03 9.89
N LEU A 217 -6.13 6.23 9.88
CA LEU A 217 -5.06 6.63 10.79
C LEU A 217 -5.73 7.42 11.92
N LYS A 218 -5.79 6.85 13.13
CA LYS A 218 -6.69 7.33 14.19
C LYS A 218 -8.12 7.46 13.63
N ASP A 219 -8.66 8.67 13.55
CA ASP A 219 -10.01 8.96 13.07
C ASP A 219 -10.03 9.54 11.64
N THR A 220 -8.88 9.58 10.96
CA THR A 220 -8.77 10.09 9.59
C THR A 220 -8.81 8.96 8.59
N TYR A 221 -9.82 8.96 7.71
CA TYR A 221 -9.95 7.98 6.64
C TYR A 221 -8.75 8.06 5.70
N VAL A 222 -8.22 6.88 5.36
CA VAL A 222 -7.05 6.74 4.49
C VAL A 222 -7.46 6.20 3.13
N ARG A 223 -8.08 5.01 3.09
CA ARG A 223 -8.54 4.36 1.85
C ARG A 223 -9.39 3.13 2.16
N SER A 224 -10.04 2.57 1.15
CA SER A 224 -10.82 1.33 1.26
C SER A 224 -10.21 0.19 0.42
N PHE A 225 -10.56 -1.04 0.78
CA PHE A 225 -10.17 -2.27 0.10
C PHE A 225 -11.37 -3.22 -0.01
N SER A 226 -11.50 -3.92 -1.14
CA SER A 226 -12.41 -5.07 -1.21
C SER A 226 -11.85 -6.23 -0.36
N VAL A 227 -12.74 -6.94 0.32
CA VAL A 227 -12.41 -8.10 1.16
C VAL A 227 -13.27 -9.32 0.83
N GLY A 228 -12.73 -10.52 0.99
CA GLY A 228 -13.51 -11.75 1.03
C GLY A 228 -13.91 -12.06 2.47
N LEU A 229 -15.16 -12.46 2.70
CA LEU A 229 -15.70 -12.69 4.04
C LEU A 229 -16.31 -14.09 4.19
N GLY A 230 -16.72 -14.42 5.41
CA GLY A 230 -17.34 -15.70 5.76
C GLY A 230 -18.62 -15.98 4.98
N LYS A 231 -18.75 -17.21 4.47
CA LYS A 231 -19.98 -17.71 3.85
C LYS A 231 -21.11 -17.92 4.87
N SER A 232 -22.33 -18.14 4.39
CA SER A 232 -23.48 -18.48 5.25
C SER A 232 -23.18 -19.67 6.16
N GLY A 233 -23.50 -19.55 7.45
CA GLY A 233 -23.17 -20.50 8.52
C GLY A 233 -21.73 -20.42 9.06
N PHE A 234 -20.86 -19.64 8.41
CA PHE A 234 -19.49 -19.34 8.82
C PHE A 234 -19.21 -17.85 8.72
N GLU A 235 -20.21 -17.03 9.05
CA GLU A 235 -20.15 -15.59 8.92
C GLU A 235 -18.95 -15.02 9.69
N THR A 236 -18.30 -14.02 9.09
CA THR A 236 -17.31 -13.21 9.82
C THR A 236 -18.03 -12.49 10.98
N PRO A 237 -17.68 -12.78 12.26
CA PRO A 237 -18.45 -12.27 13.40
C PRO A 237 -18.33 -10.76 13.51
N THR A 238 -19.47 -10.11 13.76
CA THR A 238 -19.51 -8.67 14.00
C THR A 238 -18.93 -8.32 15.37
N GLY A 239 -18.60 -7.05 15.57
CA GLY A 239 -18.08 -6.54 16.82
C GLY A 239 -16.69 -5.93 16.70
N LEU A 240 -16.10 -5.64 17.84
CA LEU A 240 -14.78 -5.01 17.91
C LEU A 240 -13.73 -6.08 18.13
N TRP A 241 -12.73 -6.06 17.27
CA TRP A 241 -11.54 -6.90 17.33
C TRP A 241 -10.31 -6.04 17.60
N ARG A 242 -9.28 -6.66 18.14
CA ARG A 242 -7.94 -6.07 18.29
C ARG A 242 -6.93 -6.96 17.60
N VAL A 243 -5.90 -6.34 17.02
CA VAL A 243 -4.79 -7.11 16.44
C VAL A 243 -4.04 -7.80 17.57
N GLU A 244 -3.99 -9.12 17.51
CA GLU A 244 -3.45 -9.96 18.56
C GLU A 244 -1.96 -9.69 18.81
N GLN A 245 -1.56 -9.72 20.09
CA GLN A 245 -0.16 -9.67 20.50
C GLN A 245 0.61 -10.84 19.89
N GLY A 246 1.59 -10.57 19.02
CA GLY A 246 2.36 -11.62 18.34
C GLY A 246 1.60 -12.34 17.22
N GLY A 247 0.35 -11.96 16.93
CA GLY A 247 -0.47 -12.58 15.88
C GLY A 247 -0.14 -12.13 14.45
N LYS A 248 0.98 -11.42 14.25
CA LYS A 248 1.42 -10.95 12.93
C LYS A 248 2.52 -11.86 12.40
N LEU A 249 2.18 -12.66 11.38
CA LEU A 249 3.07 -13.68 10.82
C LEU A 249 3.19 -13.56 9.30
N ILE A 250 4.35 -13.92 8.76
CA ILE A 250 4.61 -14.03 7.33
C ILE A 250 4.40 -15.51 6.96
N SER A 251 3.40 -15.78 6.12
CA SER A 251 3.05 -17.12 5.62
C SER A 251 3.24 -18.24 6.66
N PRO A 252 2.54 -18.19 7.82
CA PRO A 252 2.73 -19.19 8.87
C PRO A 252 2.24 -20.58 8.47
N THR A 253 2.81 -21.62 9.06
CA THR A 253 2.22 -22.96 9.03
C THR A 253 0.76 -22.90 9.50
N TRP A 254 -0.14 -23.55 8.77
CA TRP A 254 -1.57 -23.52 9.07
C TRP A 254 -2.22 -24.89 8.90
N THR A 255 -2.99 -25.30 9.90
CA THR A 255 -3.77 -26.54 9.84
C THR A 255 -5.23 -26.23 9.51
N ASP A 256 -5.72 -26.79 8.42
CA ASP A 256 -7.11 -26.67 8.01
C ASP A 256 -8.01 -27.38 9.03
N PRO A 257 -8.95 -26.67 9.69
CA PRO A 257 -9.83 -27.26 10.67
C PRO A 257 -10.84 -28.26 10.08
N ASP A 258 -11.13 -28.21 8.77
CA ASP A 258 -12.07 -29.14 8.13
C ASP A 258 -11.40 -30.44 7.69
N THR A 259 -10.23 -30.34 7.06
CA THR A 259 -9.54 -31.50 6.47
C THR A 259 -8.44 -32.06 7.38
N GLY A 260 -7.99 -31.30 8.37
CA GLY A 260 -6.82 -31.63 9.20
C GLY A 260 -5.48 -31.53 8.45
N LYS A 261 -5.48 -31.14 7.17
CA LYS A 261 -4.25 -30.94 6.39
C LYS A 261 -3.47 -29.77 6.96
N THR A 262 -2.20 -29.97 7.24
CA THR A 262 -1.27 -28.90 7.59
C THR A 262 -0.57 -28.42 6.33
N TYR A 263 -0.53 -27.11 6.17
CA TYR A 263 0.07 -26.40 5.06
C TYR A 263 1.32 -25.65 5.53
N GLU A 264 2.39 -25.78 4.77
CA GLU A 264 3.61 -24.99 4.90
C GLU A 264 3.66 -23.88 3.84
N ALA A 265 4.48 -22.86 4.07
CA ALA A 265 4.54 -21.68 3.19
C ALA A 265 4.93 -22.03 1.73
N GLU A 266 5.74 -23.06 1.55
CA GLU A 266 6.21 -23.53 0.24
C GLU A 266 5.21 -24.40 -0.52
N ASP A 267 4.10 -24.78 0.10
CA ASP A 267 3.09 -25.59 -0.54
C ASP A 267 2.44 -24.83 -1.70
N VAL A 268 2.38 -25.49 -2.87
CA VAL A 268 1.79 -24.92 -4.08
C VAL A 268 0.33 -24.52 -3.87
N ASP A 269 -0.37 -25.20 -2.96
CA ASP A 269 -1.77 -24.94 -2.63
C ASP A 269 -1.98 -24.21 -1.29
N TYR A 270 -0.95 -23.52 -0.76
CA TYR A 270 -1.00 -22.75 0.49
C TYR A 270 -2.11 -21.66 0.48
N PRO A 271 -3.09 -21.70 1.40
CA PRO A 271 -4.31 -20.91 1.26
C PRO A 271 -4.24 -19.48 1.82
N LEU A 272 -3.37 -19.21 2.80
CA LEU A 272 -3.40 -17.92 3.53
C LEU A 272 -2.67 -16.79 2.81
N GLY A 273 -1.95 -17.09 1.72
CA GLY A 273 -1.22 -16.10 0.93
C GLY A 273 -0.05 -15.44 1.67
N SER A 274 0.10 -14.12 1.51
CA SER A 274 1.33 -13.41 1.89
C SER A 274 1.49 -13.15 3.39
N ARG A 275 0.40 -12.85 4.12
CA ARG A 275 0.45 -12.40 5.51
C ARG A 275 -0.71 -12.94 6.31
N TRP A 276 -0.49 -13.06 7.61
CA TRP A 276 -1.50 -13.38 8.62
C TRP A 276 -1.48 -12.30 9.71
N ILE A 277 -2.65 -11.78 10.04
CA ILE A 277 -2.88 -10.80 11.11
C ILE A 277 -4.00 -11.36 12.00
N GLY A 278 -3.62 -12.06 13.06
CA GLY A 278 -4.51 -12.63 14.06
C GLY A 278 -5.33 -11.55 14.76
N LEU A 279 -6.60 -11.87 15.03
CA LEU A 279 -7.55 -10.99 15.68
C LEU A 279 -8.08 -11.65 16.96
N GLU A 280 -8.14 -10.86 18.03
CA GLU A 280 -8.79 -11.24 19.28
C GLU A 280 -10.07 -10.41 19.48
N GLY A 281 -11.13 -11.06 19.93
CA GLY A 281 -12.43 -10.43 20.12
C GLY A 281 -12.51 -9.60 21.40
N VAL A 282 -12.95 -8.35 21.27
CA VAL A 282 -13.04 -7.37 22.38
C VAL A 282 -14.48 -7.06 22.77
N LYS A 283 -15.40 -6.97 21.79
CA LYS A 283 -16.81 -6.61 22.03
C LYS A 283 -17.72 -7.24 20.98
N GLY A 284 -18.99 -7.48 21.33
CA GLY A 284 -20.00 -8.02 20.41
C GLY A 284 -19.80 -9.50 20.13
N ASP A 285 -20.22 -9.95 18.94
CA ASP A 285 -20.14 -11.37 18.53
C ASP A 285 -18.71 -11.88 18.34
N ALA A 286 -17.73 -10.97 18.40
CA ALA A 286 -16.31 -11.27 18.39
C ALA A 286 -15.84 -11.93 19.70
N VAL A 287 -16.45 -11.63 20.84
CA VAL A 287 -15.97 -12.10 22.16
C VAL A 287 -15.99 -13.63 22.23
N GLY A 288 -14.88 -14.22 22.70
CA GLY A 288 -14.72 -15.67 22.83
C GLY A 288 -14.45 -16.40 21.51
N ARG A 289 -14.35 -15.69 20.38
CA ARG A 289 -13.95 -16.26 19.10
C ARG A 289 -12.43 -16.34 18.99
N THR A 290 -11.93 -17.45 18.45
CA THR A 290 -10.49 -17.72 18.26
C THR A 290 -10.22 -18.16 16.83
N GLY A 291 -8.99 -17.97 16.34
CA GLY A 291 -8.58 -18.42 15.00
C GLY A 291 -9.06 -17.54 13.84
N PHE A 292 -9.54 -16.32 14.15
CA PHE A 292 -9.92 -15.34 13.13
C PHE A 292 -8.73 -14.44 12.80
N ALA A 293 -8.58 -14.11 11.52
CA ALA A 293 -7.49 -13.27 11.05
C ALA A 293 -7.88 -12.48 9.79
N ILE A 294 -7.14 -11.40 9.55
CA ILE A 294 -6.98 -10.81 8.22
C ILE A 294 -5.79 -11.49 7.55
N HIS A 295 -5.98 -12.05 6.36
CA HIS A 295 -4.90 -12.71 5.64
C HIS A 295 -4.99 -12.51 4.11
N GLY A 296 -3.92 -12.89 3.41
CA GLY A 296 -3.89 -12.92 1.95
C GLY A 296 -4.77 -14.02 1.37
N THR A 297 -4.62 -14.36 0.09
CA THR A 297 -5.31 -15.52 -0.48
C THR A 297 -4.56 -16.03 -1.71
N LYS A 298 -4.66 -17.34 -1.96
CA LYS A 298 -4.30 -17.93 -3.27
C LYS A 298 -5.43 -17.80 -4.30
N GLU A 299 -6.66 -17.56 -3.85
CA GLU A 299 -7.87 -17.46 -4.67
C GLU A 299 -8.34 -16.00 -4.74
N PRO A 300 -7.74 -15.14 -5.58
CA PRO A 300 -8.08 -13.72 -5.64
C PRO A 300 -9.53 -13.45 -6.09
N HIS A 301 -10.17 -14.42 -6.76
CA HIS A 301 -11.55 -14.32 -7.21
C HIS A 301 -12.58 -14.40 -6.05
N GLU A 302 -12.15 -14.80 -4.84
CA GLU A 302 -13.00 -14.83 -3.65
C GLU A 302 -13.04 -13.48 -2.90
N ILE A 303 -12.33 -12.47 -3.39
CA ILE A 303 -12.41 -11.11 -2.86
C ILE A 303 -13.70 -10.46 -3.37
N GLY A 304 -14.47 -9.83 -2.48
CA GLY A 304 -15.78 -9.24 -2.79
C GLY A 304 -16.95 -10.22 -2.66
N VAL A 305 -16.71 -11.45 -2.17
CA VAL A 305 -17.75 -12.47 -1.98
C VAL A 305 -17.69 -13.13 -0.60
N ALA A 306 -18.79 -13.79 -0.23
CA ALA A 306 -18.90 -14.59 0.99
C ALA A 306 -18.47 -16.04 0.72
N GLY A 307 -17.16 -16.32 0.82
CA GLY A 307 -16.57 -17.62 0.50
C GLY A 307 -15.73 -18.26 1.61
N SER A 308 -15.29 -17.49 2.60
CA SER A 308 -14.37 -17.97 3.63
C SER A 308 -15.09 -18.72 4.77
N ARG A 309 -14.32 -19.28 5.71
CA ARG A 309 -14.84 -19.83 6.99
C ARG A 309 -14.95 -18.78 8.11
N GLY A 310 -15.04 -17.50 7.74
CA GLY A 310 -15.17 -16.39 8.67
C GLY A 310 -13.94 -15.49 8.75
N CYS A 311 -12.76 -15.95 8.30
CA CYS A 311 -11.59 -15.09 8.16
C CYS A 311 -11.79 -14.02 7.07
N ILE A 312 -11.06 -12.91 7.21
CA ILE A 312 -11.09 -11.79 6.28
C ILE A 312 -9.96 -11.97 5.27
N ARG A 313 -10.32 -12.14 3.99
CA ARG A 313 -9.37 -12.33 2.89
C ARG A 313 -9.10 -11.00 2.19
N LEU A 314 -7.84 -10.78 1.83
CA LEU A 314 -7.37 -9.67 1.02
C LEU A 314 -6.55 -10.18 -0.16
N HIS A 315 -6.48 -9.38 -1.22
CA HIS A 315 -5.39 -9.55 -2.19
C HIS A 315 -4.04 -9.45 -1.46
N ASN A 316 -3.07 -10.28 -1.88
CA ASN A 316 -1.79 -10.43 -1.18
C ASN A 316 -1.02 -9.11 -0.98
N GLY A 317 -1.08 -8.18 -1.94
CA GLY A 317 -0.48 -6.84 -1.79
C GLY A 317 -1.14 -6.01 -0.69
N ASN A 318 -2.47 -6.05 -0.60
CA ASN A 318 -3.21 -5.36 0.45
C ASN A 318 -2.98 -6.01 1.82
N ALA A 319 -2.85 -7.34 1.89
CA ALA A 319 -2.48 -8.02 3.13
C ALA A 319 -1.08 -7.61 3.63
N VAL A 320 -0.10 -7.43 2.73
CA VAL A 320 1.22 -6.86 3.07
C VAL A 320 1.09 -5.42 3.57
N LEU A 321 0.31 -4.59 2.89
CA LEU A 321 0.09 -3.20 3.32
C LEU A 321 -0.54 -3.15 4.72
N MET A 322 -1.63 -3.88 4.96
CA MET A 322 -2.28 -3.92 6.27
C MET A 322 -1.34 -4.46 7.35
N TYR A 323 -0.54 -5.46 7.03
CA TYR A 323 0.51 -5.95 7.93
C TYR A 323 1.50 -4.84 8.26
N ASN A 324 1.93 -4.01 7.31
CA ASN A 324 2.90 -2.94 7.57
C ASN A 324 2.29 -1.74 8.30
N LEU A 325 0.96 -1.64 8.40
CA LEU A 325 0.25 -0.52 9.01
C LEU A 325 -0.34 -0.83 10.39
N LEU A 326 -0.95 -2.00 10.56
CA LEU A 326 -1.60 -2.36 11.82
C LEU A 326 -0.57 -2.81 12.86
N VAL A 327 -0.76 -2.38 14.10
CA VAL A 327 0.10 -2.68 15.25
C VAL A 327 -0.61 -3.58 16.25
N SER A 328 0.06 -4.62 16.72
CA SER A 328 -0.46 -5.49 17.79
C SER A 328 -0.84 -4.69 19.03
N ASN A 329 -1.94 -5.05 19.68
CA ASN A 329 -2.53 -4.41 20.85
C ASN A 329 -2.94 -2.92 20.71
N GLY A 330 -2.51 -2.22 19.67
CA GLY A 330 -2.90 -0.82 19.41
C GLY A 330 -3.96 -0.67 18.32
N SER A 331 -3.91 -1.49 17.28
CA SER A 331 -4.87 -1.45 16.18
C SER A 331 -6.16 -2.19 16.52
N LEU A 332 -7.27 -1.57 16.12
CA LEU A 332 -8.62 -2.10 16.26
C LEU A 332 -9.20 -2.38 14.88
N VAL A 333 -10.00 -3.42 14.79
CA VAL A 333 -10.75 -3.80 13.60
C VAL A 333 -12.22 -3.94 14.00
N GLU A 334 -13.06 -3.00 13.57
CA GLU A 334 -14.51 -3.09 13.83
C GLU A 334 -15.18 -3.78 12.65
N ILE A 335 -15.99 -4.81 12.91
CA ILE A 335 -16.76 -5.51 11.88
C ILE A 335 -18.23 -5.20 12.10
N VAL A 336 -18.86 -4.59 11.10
CA VAL A 336 -20.28 -4.22 11.09
C VAL A 336 -21.00 -4.88 9.93
N ASN A 337 -22.33 -4.86 9.97
CA ASN A 337 -23.15 -5.29 8.84
C ASN A 337 -23.03 -4.28 7.69
#